data_AF-A0AAU4C869-F1
#
_entry.id   AF-A0AAU4C869-F1
#
_cell.length_a   1.000
_cell.length_b   1.000
_cell.length_c   1.000
_cell.angle_alpha   90.00
_cell.angle_beta   90.00
_cell.angle_gamma   90.00
#
_symmetry.space_group_name_H-M   'P 1'
#
loop_
_entity.id
_entity.type
_entity.pdbx_description
1 polymer ?
#
loop_
_entity_poly.entity_id
_entity_poly.type
_entity_poly.pdbx_seq_one_letter_code
_entity_poly.pdbx_strand_id
1 'polypeptide(L)'
;MSEREYFACVGQRPGMFVGTASSFHQLTAFLTGYDQHAIRHGGQGLTGWHEWLIARRGRDCNHAWPGQVLHIALPEGWNNIADLPPEDEKHGIKILFQLLDEFAAEREASPGAQNSD
;
A
#
# COMPACT_ATOMS: atom_id res chain seq x y z
N MET A 1 6.54 11.05 14.23
CA MET A 1 6.54 9.74 13.56
C MET A 1 6.59 10.02 12.08
N SER A 2 7.57 9.46 11.37
CA SER A 2 7.59 9.54 9.90
C SER A 2 6.47 8.68 9.31
N GLU A 3 6.13 8.89 8.04
CA GLU A 3 5.14 8.04 7.37
C GLU A 3 5.62 6.58 7.30
N ARG A 4 6.92 6.37 7.09
CA ARG A 4 7.54 5.05 7.11
C ARG A 4 7.36 4.34 8.47
N GLU A 5 7.63 5.05 9.57
CA GLU A 5 7.41 4.53 10.93
C GLU A 5 5.93 4.23 11.19
N TYR A 6 5.02 5.05 10.66
CA TYR A 6 3.59 4.84 10.77
C TYR A 6 3.15 3.56 10.04
N PHE A 7 3.54 3.35 8.79
CA PHE A 7 3.19 2.13 8.06
C PHE A 7 3.81 0.87 8.67
N ALA A 8 5.04 0.94 9.18
CA ALA A 8 5.64 -0.16 9.93
C ALA A 8 4.80 -0.52 11.17
N CYS A 9 4.29 0.49 11.90
CA CYS A 9 3.40 0.29 13.04
C CYS A 9 2.07 -0.38 12.64
N VAL A 10 1.46 0.02 11.52
CA VAL A 10 0.24 -0.61 10.99
C VAL A 10 0.50 -2.06 10.62
N GLY A 11 1.57 -2.34 9.87
CA GLY A 11 1.91 -3.69 9.42
C GLY A 11 2.26 -4.65 10.56
N GLN A 12 2.86 -4.14 11.64
CA GLN A 12 3.17 -4.95 12.82
C GLN A 12 1.93 -5.29 13.66
N ARG A 13 0.91 -4.42 13.66
CA ARG A 13 -0.28 -4.53 14.51
C ARG A 13 -1.57 -4.22 13.76
N PRO A 14 -1.87 -4.93 12.64
CA PRO A 14 -3.00 -4.59 11.78
C PRO A 14 -4.33 -4.61 12.54
N GLY A 15 -4.46 -5.51 13.53
CA GLY A 15 -5.67 -5.60 14.35
C GLY A 15 -6.00 -4.39 15.21
N MET A 16 -5.03 -3.50 15.50
CA MET A 16 -5.30 -2.23 16.17
C MET A 16 -5.99 -1.20 15.26
N PHE A 17 -5.89 -1.37 13.94
CA PHE A 17 -6.38 -0.41 12.95
C PHE A 17 -7.65 -0.91 12.26
N VAL A 18 -7.73 -2.22 11.99
CA VAL A 18 -8.84 -2.82 11.24
C VAL A 18 -9.56 -3.98 11.96
N GLY A 19 -9.20 -4.25 13.23
CA GLY A 19 -9.79 -5.33 14.02
C GLY A 19 -9.09 -6.68 13.87
N THR A 20 -9.39 -7.61 14.79
CA THR A 20 -8.63 -8.85 15.02
C THR A 20 -8.65 -9.86 13.86
N ALA A 21 -9.61 -9.78 12.95
CA ALA A 21 -9.68 -10.59 11.72
C ALA A 21 -9.24 -9.74 10.52
N SER A 22 -8.01 -9.22 10.57
CA SER A 22 -7.48 -8.28 9.58
C SER A 22 -7.29 -8.96 8.22
N SER A 23 -8.00 -8.50 7.19
CA SER A 23 -7.82 -8.96 5.80
C SER A 23 -7.03 -7.97 4.96
N PHE A 24 -6.47 -8.44 3.83
CA PHE A 24 -5.82 -7.59 2.84
C PHE A 24 -6.77 -6.51 2.34
N HIS A 25 -8.03 -6.87 2.09
CA HIS A 25 -9.07 -5.93 1.69
C HIS A 25 -9.31 -4.84 2.74
N GLN A 26 -9.42 -5.20 4.02
CA GLN A 26 -9.64 -4.22 5.09
C GLN A 26 -8.44 -3.27 5.26
N LEU A 27 -7.22 -3.80 5.16
CA LEU A 27 -6.01 -2.97 5.27
C LEU A 27 -5.87 -2.02 4.09
N THR A 28 -6.19 -2.47 2.88
CA THR A 28 -6.18 -1.58 1.70
C THR A 28 -7.31 -0.55 1.72
N ALA A 29 -8.48 -0.89 2.28
CA ALA A 29 -9.54 0.08 2.55
C ALA A 29 -9.12 1.13 3.59
N PHE A 30 -8.47 0.71 4.67
CA PHE A 30 -7.90 1.62 5.68
C PHE A 30 -6.87 2.58 5.09
N LEU A 31 -5.92 2.07 4.30
CA LEU A 31 -4.90 2.87 3.62
C LEU A 31 -5.49 3.82 2.57
N THR A 32 -6.56 3.40 1.88
CA THR A 32 -7.32 4.29 1.00
C THR A 32 -7.94 5.42 1.81
N GLY A 33 -8.52 5.15 2.99
CA GLY A 33 -9.03 6.18 3.89
C GLY A 33 -7.94 7.13 4.39
N TYR A 34 -6.75 6.61 4.73
CA TYR A 34 -5.58 7.40 5.09
C TYR A 34 -5.20 8.39 3.98
N ASP A 35 -5.10 7.90 2.75
CA ASP A 35 -4.77 8.70 1.57
C ASP A 35 -5.82 9.78 1.30
N GLN A 36 -7.10 9.42 1.30
CA GLN A 36 -8.21 10.35 1.10
C GLN A 36 -8.27 11.44 2.19
N HIS A 37 -7.99 11.07 3.45
CA HIS A 37 -7.88 12.05 4.53
C HIS A 37 -6.73 13.04 4.27
N ALA A 38 -5.55 12.54 3.89
CA ALA A 38 -4.41 13.42 3.59
C ALA A 38 -4.74 14.41 2.46
N ILE A 39 -5.28 13.91 1.34
CA ILE A 39 -5.68 14.73 0.18
C ILE A 39 -6.69 15.81 0.60
N ARG A 40 -7.72 15.45 1.38
CA ARG A 40 -8.75 16.38 1.85
C ARG A 40 -8.18 17.53 2.69
N HIS A 41 -7.07 17.30 3.37
CA HIS A 41 -6.47 18.24 4.32
C HIS A 41 -5.14 18.83 3.83
N GLY A 42 -4.84 18.73 2.53
CA GLY A 42 -3.65 19.33 1.91
C GLY A 42 -2.34 18.59 2.19
N GLY A 43 -2.41 17.36 2.69
CA GLY A 43 -1.27 16.46 2.85
C GLY A 43 -0.98 15.66 1.57
N GLN A 44 0.25 15.17 1.44
CA GLN A 44 0.69 14.41 0.27
C GLN A 44 0.08 13.00 0.18
N GLY A 45 -0.32 12.39 1.30
CA GLY A 45 -0.85 11.03 1.33
C GLY A 45 0.06 10.02 0.61
N LEU A 46 -0.55 9.18 -0.22
CA LEU A 46 0.08 8.21 -1.09
C LEU A 46 0.25 8.75 -2.53
N THR A 47 0.43 10.06 -2.72
CA THR A 47 0.71 10.64 -4.06
C THR A 47 1.88 9.94 -4.73
N GLY A 48 1.66 9.43 -5.95
CA GLY A 48 2.65 8.69 -6.75
C GLY A 48 2.73 7.20 -6.44
N TRP A 49 1.99 6.68 -5.46
CA TRP A 49 2.01 5.28 -5.07
C TRP A 49 1.57 4.33 -6.19
N HIS A 50 0.50 4.67 -6.89
CA HIS A 50 -0.04 3.83 -7.95
C HIS A 50 0.94 3.72 -9.13
N GLU A 51 1.49 4.86 -9.56
CA GLU A 51 2.48 4.95 -10.62
C GLU A 51 3.77 4.22 -10.25
N TRP A 52 4.19 4.34 -8.98
CA TRP A 52 5.34 3.62 -8.45
C TRP A 52 5.13 2.10 -8.49
N LEU A 53 3.94 1.61 -8.13
CA LEU A 53 3.59 0.18 -8.24
C LEU A 53 3.59 -0.30 -9.70
N ILE A 54 3.05 0.49 -10.63
CA ILE A 54 3.07 0.16 -12.07
C ILE A 54 4.51 0.06 -12.58
N ALA A 55 5.35 1.05 -12.27
CA ALA A 55 6.75 1.08 -12.66
C ALA A 55 7.50 -0.15 -12.12
N ARG A 56 7.25 -0.50 -10.85
CA ARG A 56 7.86 -1.65 -10.19
C ARG A 56 7.40 -3.00 -10.75
N ARG A 57 6.13 -3.12 -11.12
CA ARG A 57 5.57 -4.31 -11.79
C ARG A 57 6.08 -4.44 -13.24
N GLY A 58 6.48 -3.33 -13.87
CA GLY A 58 6.93 -3.26 -15.26
C GLY A 58 5.81 -3.39 -16.29
N ARG A 59 4.54 -3.42 -15.86
CA ARG A 59 3.36 -3.44 -16.72
C ARG A 59 2.15 -2.91 -15.97
N ASP A 60 1.26 -2.23 -16.68
CA ASP A 60 -0.01 -1.76 -16.14
C ASP A 60 -1.14 -2.79 -16.28
N CYS A 61 -2.28 -2.57 -15.62
CA CYS A 61 -3.54 -3.27 -15.83
C CYS A 61 -4.71 -2.46 -15.27
N ASN A 62 -5.95 -2.85 -15.59
CA ASN A 62 -7.18 -2.14 -15.16
C ASN A 62 -7.48 -2.22 -13.64
N HIS A 63 -6.59 -2.80 -12.83
CA HIS A 63 -6.78 -2.87 -11.39
C HIS A 63 -6.24 -1.61 -10.72
N ALA A 64 -7.02 -1.08 -9.77
CA ALA A 64 -6.54 -0.08 -8.83
C ALA A 64 -5.31 -0.56 -8.04
N TRP A 65 -4.65 0.35 -7.32
CA TRP A 65 -3.41 0.06 -6.60
C TRP A 65 -3.44 -1.22 -5.73
N PRO A 66 -4.54 -1.63 -5.04
CA PRO A 66 -4.52 -2.87 -4.27
C PRO A 66 -4.31 -4.11 -5.15
N GLY A 67 -4.89 -4.12 -6.35
CA GLY A 67 -4.68 -5.21 -7.29
C GLY A 67 -3.27 -5.21 -7.87
N GLN A 68 -2.64 -4.05 -8.04
CA GLN A 68 -1.23 -3.97 -8.46
C GLN A 68 -0.31 -4.63 -7.42
N VAL A 69 -0.56 -4.40 -6.12
CA VAL A 69 0.14 -5.09 -5.02
C VAL A 69 -0.05 -6.59 -5.11
N LEU A 70 -1.28 -7.09 -5.33
CA LEU A 70 -1.53 -8.52 -5.47
C LEU A 70 -0.88 -9.13 -6.71
N HIS A 71 -0.80 -8.41 -7.83
CA HIS A 71 -0.05 -8.89 -8.99
C HIS A 71 1.46 -9.01 -8.74
N ILE A 72 2.02 -8.20 -7.83
CA ILE A 72 3.42 -8.29 -7.40
C ILE A 72 3.59 -9.45 -6.40
N ALA A 73 2.66 -9.61 -5.45
CA ALA A 73 2.72 -10.63 -4.42
C ALA A 73 2.40 -12.05 -4.93
N LEU A 74 1.42 -12.17 -5.83
CA LEU A 74 0.84 -13.43 -6.29
C LEU A 74 0.91 -13.49 -7.82
N PRO A 75 2.10 -13.72 -8.40
CA PRO A 75 2.29 -13.68 -9.85
C PRO A 75 1.54 -14.79 -10.60
N GLU A 76 1.25 -15.91 -9.91
CA GLU A 76 0.43 -17.02 -10.44
C GLU A 76 -1.07 -16.68 -10.53
N GLY A 77 -1.47 -15.54 -9.95
CA GLY A 77 -2.83 -15.03 -10.02
C GLY A 77 -3.59 -15.12 -8.70
N TRP A 78 -4.74 -14.44 -8.69
CA TRP A 78 -5.67 -14.36 -7.57
C TRP A 78 -7.06 -14.07 -8.13
N ASN A 79 -8.11 -14.50 -7.42
CA ASN A 79 -9.48 -14.39 -7.94
C ASN A 79 -10.20 -13.16 -7.40
N ASN A 80 -10.25 -13.01 -6.08
CA ASN A 80 -11.02 -11.96 -5.42
C ASN A 80 -10.21 -11.39 -4.26
N ILE A 81 -10.00 -10.06 -4.27
CA ILE A 81 -9.31 -9.33 -3.22
C ILE A 81 -9.97 -9.48 -1.84
N ALA A 82 -11.29 -9.69 -1.80
CA ALA A 82 -12.05 -9.82 -0.57
C ALA A 82 -12.11 -11.25 -0.01
N ASP A 83 -11.63 -12.24 -0.78
CA ASP A 83 -11.71 -13.67 -0.44
C ASP A 83 -10.44 -14.39 -0.91
N LEU A 84 -9.31 -13.96 -0.35
CA LEU A 84 -8.02 -14.58 -0.60
C LEU A 84 -7.84 -15.82 0.29
N PRO A 85 -7.19 -16.89 -0.20
CA PRO A 85 -6.74 -17.99 0.65
C PRO A 85 -5.87 -17.46 1.81
N PRO A 86 -5.91 -18.05 3.02
CA PRO A 86 -5.21 -17.51 4.18
C PRO A 86 -3.69 -17.30 3.99
N GLU A 87 -3.03 -18.20 3.25
CA GLU A 87 -1.61 -18.09 2.95
C GLU A 87 -1.32 -16.93 1.97
N ASP A 88 -2.15 -16.78 0.94
CA ASP A 88 -2.06 -15.70 -0.04
C ASP A 88 -2.37 -14.35 0.60
N GLU A 89 -3.35 -14.29 1.50
CA GLU A 89 -3.68 -13.09 2.28
C GLU A 89 -2.51 -12.66 3.15
N LYS A 90 -1.94 -13.60 3.93
CA LYS A 90 -0.77 -13.33 4.76
C LYS A 90 0.43 -12.87 3.91
N HIS A 91 0.64 -13.50 2.76
CA HIS A 91 1.71 -13.12 1.84
C HIS A 91 1.46 -11.73 1.24
N GLY A 92 0.25 -11.46 0.76
CA GLY A 92 -0.16 -10.18 0.21
C GLY A 92 -0.01 -9.04 1.20
N ILE A 93 -0.41 -9.25 2.47
CA ILE A 93 -0.23 -8.25 3.54
C ILE A 93 1.26 -7.99 3.80
N LYS A 94 2.09 -9.04 3.86
CA LYS A 94 3.54 -8.89 4.01
C LYS A 94 4.13 -8.03 2.88
N ILE A 95 3.78 -8.35 1.63
CA ILE A 95 4.28 -7.62 0.46
C ILE A 95 3.75 -6.19 0.43
N LEU A 96 2.49 -5.94 0.80
CA LEU A 96 1.92 -4.60 0.93
C LEU A 96 2.80 -3.70 1.81
N PHE A 97 3.12 -4.14 3.03
CA PHE A 97 3.90 -3.32 3.96
C PHE A 97 5.38 -3.22 3.58
N GLN A 98 5.93 -4.25 2.92
CA GLN A 98 7.27 -4.15 2.33
C GLN A 98 7.30 -3.07 1.25
N LEU A 99 6.33 -3.07 0.32
CA LEU A 99 6.27 -2.09 -0.76
C LEU A 99 6.06 -0.67 -0.24
N LEU A 100 5.24 -0.48 0.80
CA LEU A 100 5.07 0.82 1.47
C LEU A 100 6.35 1.31 2.15
N ASP A 101 7.12 0.42 2.78
CA ASP A 101 8.42 0.76 3.38
C ASP A 101 9.40 1.26 2.31
N GLU A 102 9.50 0.53 1.20
CA GLU A 102 10.39 0.86 0.09
C GLU A 102 9.98 2.16 -0.61
N PHE A 103 8.69 2.34 -0.89
CA PHE A 103 8.15 3.59 -1.45
C PHE A 103 8.44 4.80 -0.54
N ALA A 104 8.20 4.66 0.77
CA ALA A 104 8.46 5.72 1.72
C ALA A 104 9.96 6.06 1.81
N ALA A 105 10.83 5.04 1.81
CA ALA A 105 12.27 5.22 1.85
C ALA A 105 12.82 5.93 0.59
N GLU A 106 12.34 5.57 -0.59
CA GLU A 106 12.74 6.24 -1.85
C GLU A 106 12.32 7.72 -1.87
N ARG A 107 11.13 8.02 -1.35
CA ARG A 107 10.61 9.39 -1.26
C ARG A 107 11.39 10.23 -0.23
N GLU A 108 11.75 9.64 0.92
CA GLU A 108 12.63 10.28 1.91
C GLU A 108 14.03 10.57 1.35
N ALA A 109 14.54 9.70 0.47
CA ALA A 109 15.83 9.86 -0.19
C ALA A 109 15.83 10.90 -1.33
N SER A 110 14.66 11.27 -1.86
CA SER A 110 14.50 12.18 -3.01
C SER A 110 13.72 13.47 -2.67
N PRO A 111 14.22 14.35 -1.79
CA PRO A 111 13.51 15.57 -1.39
C PRO A 111 13.36 16.62 -2.51
N GLY A 112 13.97 16.41 -3.68
CA GLY A 112 14.12 17.40 -4.75
C GLY A 112 12.91 17.67 -5.66
N ALA A 113 11.79 16.96 -5.53
CA ALA A 113 10.58 17.23 -6.31
C ALA A 113 9.59 18.19 -5.61
N GLN A 114 9.95 18.73 -4.45
CA GLN A 114 9.04 19.52 -3.59
C GLN A 114 9.14 21.05 -3.77
N ASN A 115 9.96 21.56 -4.69
CA ASN A 115 10.05 22.99 -5.00
C ASN A 115 10.04 23.24 -6.53
N SER A 116 8.87 23.06 -7.15
CA SER A 116 8.58 23.64 -8.46
C SER A 116 7.08 23.59 -8.71
N ASP A 117 6.34 24.53 -8.12
CA ASP A 117 5.73 25.69 -8.82
C ASP A 117 5.00 26.60 -7.82
#